data_AF-X1ML99-F1
#
_entry.id   AF-X1ML99-F1
#
_cell.length_a   1.000
_cell.length_b   1.000
_cell.length_c   1.000
_cell.angle_alpha   90.00
_cell.angle_beta   90.00
_cell.angle_gamma   90.00
#
_symmetry.space_group_name_H-M   'P 1'
#
loop_
_entity.id
_entity.type
_entity.pdbx_description
1 polymer ?
#
loop_
_entity_poly.entity_id
_entity_poly.type
_entity_poly.pdbx_seq_one_letter_code
_entity_poly.pdbx_strand_id
1 'polypeptide(L)'
;MDTLADDHPQKEVLAKYKKEYEAKYEEDVSTFGGHAWDGLQLVIAALREVGPDREKIRNYIENTKNFVGTGGIFNFSPEDHSGLTKDAFEMLIVKNEKFVVLE
;
A
#
# COMPACT_ATOMS: atom_id res chain seq x y z
N MET A 1 -11.10 5.11 -2.14
CA MET A 1 -11.89 4.14 -1.34
C MET A 1 -13.30 4.04 -1.87
N ASP A 2 -14.00 5.17 -2.02
CA ASP A 2 -15.42 5.19 -2.41
C ASP A 2 -15.68 4.66 -3.83
N THR A 3 -14.65 4.64 -4.68
CA THR A 3 -14.69 4.08 -6.04
C THR A 3 -14.31 2.60 -6.11
N LEU A 4 -13.83 1.99 -5.02
CA LEU A 4 -13.44 0.58 -4.99
C LEU A 4 -14.66 -0.31 -4.68
N ALA A 5 -14.75 -1.44 -5.36
CA ALA A 5 -15.70 -2.50 -5.04
C ALA A 5 -15.56 -2.95 -3.57
N ASP A 6 -16.67 -3.38 -2.95
CA ASP A 6 -16.70 -3.75 -1.53
C ASP A 6 -15.78 -4.93 -1.19
N ASP A 7 -15.56 -5.84 -2.14
CA ASP A 7 -14.71 -7.01 -2.03
C ASP A 7 -13.25 -6.76 -2.49
N HIS A 8 -12.91 -5.51 -2.84
CA HIS A 8 -11.54 -5.18 -3.26
C HIS A 8 -10.56 -5.42 -2.10
N PRO A 9 -9.47 -6.20 -2.28
CA PRO A 9 -8.58 -6.60 -1.17
C PRO A 9 -8.01 -5.42 -0.38
N GLN A 10 -7.76 -4.30 -1.05
CA GLN A 10 -7.20 -3.10 -0.41
C GLN A 10 -8.22 -2.27 0.41
N LYS A 11 -9.53 -2.55 0.32
CA LYS A 11 -10.55 -1.68 0.92
C LYS A 11 -10.43 -1.61 2.44
N GLU A 12 -10.16 -2.74 3.08
CA GLU A 12 -9.97 -2.81 4.53
C GLU A 12 -8.73 -2.02 4.99
N VAL A 13 -7.57 -2.25 4.34
CA VAL A 13 -6.33 -1.57 4.73
C VAL A 13 -6.40 -0.06 4.51
N LEU A 14 -7.04 0.38 3.41
CA LEU A 14 -7.25 1.80 3.12
C LEU A 14 -8.18 2.45 4.14
N ALA A 15 -9.31 1.81 4.47
CA ALA A 15 -10.26 2.32 5.45
C ALA A 15 -9.63 2.43 6.84
N LYS A 16 -8.87 1.40 7.24
CA LYS A 16 -8.15 1.39 8.51
C LYS A 16 -7.09 2.48 8.58
N TYR A 17 -6.22 2.56 7.57
CA TYR A 17 -5.14 3.54 7.54
C TYR A 17 -5.68 4.98 7.56
N LYS A 18 -6.70 5.28 6.74
CA LYS A 18 -7.38 6.58 6.75
C LYS A 18 -7.90 6.93 8.14
N LYS A 19 -8.67 6.03 8.76
CA LYS A 19 -9.26 6.24 10.09
C LYS A 19 -8.19 6.50 11.15
N GLU A 20 -7.13 5.70 11.19
CA GLU A 20 -6.08 5.83 12.20
C GLU A 20 -5.23 7.10 12.01
N TYR A 21 -4.95 7.48 10.76
CA TYR A 21 -4.21 8.69 10.43
C TYR A 21 -5.00 9.95 10.81
N GLU A 22 -6.23 10.08 10.29
CA GLU A 22 -7.07 11.28 10.48
C GLU A 22 -7.46 11.46 11.96
N ALA A 23 -7.69 10.38 12.70
CA ALA A 23 -7.98 10.44 14.14
C ALA A 23 -6.78 10.91 14.98
N LYS A 24 -5.54 10.69 14.49
CA LYS A 24 -4.32 11.04 15.22
C LYS A 24 -3.81 12.43 14.87
N TYR A 25 -3.89 12.81 13.60
CA TYR A 25 -3.29 14.03 13.08
C TYR A 25 -4.28 15.15 12.77
N GLU A 26 -5.60 14.86 12.81
CA GLU A 26 -6.67 15.84 12.58
C GLU A 26 -6.58 16.55 11.21
N GLU A 27 -6.01 15.86 10.22
CA GLU A 27 -5.88 16.32 8.83
C GLU A 27 -6.22 15.18 7.87
N ASP A 28 -6.62 15.52 6.64
CA ASP A 28 -6.94 14.54 5.60
C ASP A 28 -5.72 13.69 5.24
N VAL A 29 -5.95 12.38 5.06
CA VAL A 29 -4.89 11.47 4.62
C VAL A 29 -4.38 11.82 3.21
N SER A 30 -3.06 11.72 3.01
CA SER A 30 -2.45 11.81 1.68
C SER A 30 -1.81 10.49 1.25
N THR A 31 -1.64 10.30 -0.06
CA THR A 31 -0.96 9.11 -0.62
C THR A 31 0.46 8.93 -0.07
N PHE A 32 1.15 10.03 0.25
CA PHE A 32 2.54 10.00 0.69
C PHE A 32 2.72 9.27 2.02
N GLY A 33 1.78 9.45 2.96
CA GLY A 33 1.81 8.72 4.22
C GLY A 33 1.57 7.21 4.02
N GLY A 34 0.72 6.84 3.06
CA GLY A 34 0.46 5.44 2.71
C GLY A 34 1.72 4.70 2.22
N HIS A 35 2.57 5.37 1.44
CA HIS A 35 3.84 4.78 1.00
C HIS A 35 4.78 4.45 2.17
N ALA A 36 4.87 5.34 3.17
CA ALA A 36 5.66 5.08 4.36
C ALA A 36 5.08 3.93 5.20
N TRP A 37 3.74 3.87 5.32
CA TRP A 37 3.04 2.78 5.99
C TRP A 37 3.34 1.43 5.33
N ASP A 38 3.21 1.33 4.00
CA ASP A 38 3.46 0.09 3.27
C ASP A 38 4.90 -0.40 3.44
N GLY A 39 5.88 0.51 3.31
CA GLY A 39 7.29 0.20 3.50
C GLY A 39 7.59 -0.31 4.92
N LEU A 40 7.05 0.34 5.94
CA LEU A 40 7.21 -0.09 7.33
C LEU A 40 6.55 -1.44 7.59
N GLN A 41 5.35 -1.67 7.05
CA GLN A 41 4.62 -2.91 7.25
C GLN A 41 5.32 -4.11 6.59
N LEU A 42 5.98 -3.93 5.44
CA LEU A 42 6.86 -4.94 4.85
C LEU A 42 8.02 -5.31 5.77
N VAL A 43 8.71 -4.32 6.32
CA VAL A 43 9.83 -4.54 7.24
C VAL A 43 9.37 -5.17 8.54
N ILE A 44 8.23 -4.76 9.10
CA ILE A 44 7.65 -5.34 10.32
C ILE A 44 7.27 -6.81 10.07
N ALA A 45 6.68 -7.14 8.92
CA ALA A 45 6.35 -8.52 8.57
C ALA A 45 7.62 -9.39 8.50
N ALA A 46 8.67 -8.89 7.83
CA ALA A 46 9.96 -9.57 7.77
C ALA A 46 10.58 -9.75 9.16
N LEU A 47 10.60 -8.71 9.99
CA LEU A 47 11.13 -8.76 11.36
C LEU A 47 10.40 -9.80 12.22
N ARG A 48 9.08 -9.93 12.07
CA ARG A 48 8.28 -10.93 12.80
C ARG A 48 8.60 -12.36 12.37
N GLU A 49 8.87 -12.56 11.08
CA GLU A 49 9.15 -13.90 10.55
C GLU A 49 10.59 -14.34 10.82
N VAL A 50 11.55 -13.49 10.46
CA VAL A 50 12.96 -13.89 10.37
C VAL A 50 13.86 -13.23 11.42
N GLY A 51 13.29 -12.35 12.25
CA GLY A 51 14.03 -11.58 13.24
C GLY A 51 14.87 -10.44 12.63
N PRO A 52 15.66 -9.73 13.47
CA PRO A 52 16.46 -8.57 13.06
C PRO A 52 17.76 -8.97 12.36
N ASP A 53 17.66 -9.78 11.31
CA ASP A 53 18.77 -10.20 10.46
C ASP A 53 18.64 -9.58 9.07
N ARG A 54 19.62 -8.75 8.69
CA ARG A 54 19.58 -7.98 7.45
C ARG A 54 19.41 -8.86 6.20
N GLU A 55 20.16 -9.96 6.10
CA GLU A 55 20.13 -10.82 4.92
C GLU A 55 18.81 -11.57 4.84
N LYS A 56 18.34 -12.08 5.97
CA LYS A 56 17.05 -12.77 6.02
C LYS A 56 15.88 -11.82 5.74
N ILE A 57 15.91 -10.60 6.25
CA ILE A 57 14.88 -9.57 5.98
C ILE A 57 14.81 -9.28 4.48
N ARG A 58 15.97 -9.04 3.85
CA ARG A 58 16.04 -8.83 2.41
C ARG A 58 15.46 -10.01 1.64
N ASN A 59 15.87 -11.24 2.00
CA ASN A 59 15.38 -12.47 1.37
C ASN A 59 13.86 -12.62 1.54
N TYR A 60 13.32 -12.33 2.72
CA TYR A 60 11.89 -12.42 2.98
C TYR A 60 11.09 -11.42 2.13
N ILE A 61 11.52 -10.16 2.10
CA ILE A 61 10.86 -9.11 1.32
C ILE A 61 10.90 -9.45 -0.18
N GLU A 62 12.05 -9.88 -0.70
CA GLU A 62 12.22 -10.25 -2.12
C GLU A 62 11.31 -11.41 -2.56
N ASN A 63 10.91 -12.28 -1.62
CA ASN A 63 10.01 -13.41 -1.89
C ASN A 63 8.55 -13.14 -1.46
N THR A 64 8.22 -11.92 -1.03
CA THR A 64 6.88 -11.58 -0.56
C THR A 64 5.89 -11.47 -1.73
N LYS A 65 4.76 -12.17 -1.62
CA LYS A 65 3.67 -12.20 -2.61
C LYS A 65 2.36 -11.82 -1.95
N ASN A 66 1.45 -11.22 -2.74
CA ASN A 66 0.11 -10.82 -2.30
C ASN A 66 0.10 -9.92 -1.06
N PHE A 67 1.11 -9.08 -0.88
CA PHE A 67 1.13 -8.13 0.23
C PHE A 67 0.17 -6.98 -0.07
N VAL A 68 -0.95 -6.93 0.65
CA VAL A 68 -1.99 -5.92 0.45
C VAL A 68 -1.61 -4.64 1.19
N GLY A 69 -1.11 -3.64 0.45
CA GLY A 69 -0.78 -2.32 0.96
C GLY A 69 -1.78 -1.24 0.55
N THR A 70 -1.50 0.00 0.90
CA THR A 70 -2.27 1.19 0.50
C THR A 70 -2.03 1.54 -0.96
N GLY A 71 -0.81 1.35 -1.47
CA GLY A 71 -0.42 1.66 -2.85
C GLY A 71 -0.71 0.56 -3.87
N GLY A 72 -1.10 -0.64 -3.43
CA GLY A 72 -1.41 -1.75 -4.32
C GLY A 72 -1.30 -3.11 -3.62
N ILE A 73 -1.37 -4.18 -4.41
CA ILE A 73 -1.04 -5.55 -3.96
C ILE A 73 0.36 -5.90 -4.47
N PHE A 74 1.32 -5.95 -3.57
CA PHE A 74 2.74 -6.10 -3.90
C PHE A 74 3.14 -7.57 -4.10
N ASN A 75 3.91 -7.82 -5.15
CA ASN A 75 4.46 -9.12 -5.53
C ASN A 75 5.92 -8.99 -5.97
N PHE A 76 6.85 -9.11 -5.03
CA PHE A 76 8.28 -8.92 -5.28
C PHE A 76 8.93 -10.16 -5.90
N SER A 77 10.01 -9.98 -6.66
CA SER A 77 10.88 -11.06 -7.12
C SER A 77 12.33 -10.58 -7.18
N PRO A 78 13.33 -11.46 -7.39
CA PRO A 78 14.71 -11.02 -7.63
C PRO A 78 14.88 -10.04 -8.80
N GLU A 79 13.96 -10.08 -9.78
CA GLU A 79 13.96 -9.24 -10.97
C GLU A 79 13.06 -8.00 -10.86
N ASP A 80 12.14 -7.97 -9.89
CA ASP A 80 11.21 -6.85 -9.66
C ASP A 80 11.10 -6.51 -8.17
N HIS A 81 11.80 -5.45 -7.77
CA HIS A 81 11.76 -4.89 -6.41
C HIS A 81 10.70 -3.81 -6.22
N SER A 82 9.92 -3.47 -7.26
CA SER A 82 8.75 -2.60 -7.14
C SER A 82 7.51 -3.41 -6.76
N GLY A 83 7.34 -4.57 -7.41
CA GLY A 83 6.27 -5.52 -7.11
C GLY A 83 4.86 -5.03 -7.41
N LEU A 84 4.68 -3.93 -8.14
CA LEU A 84 3.39 -3.39 -8.55
C LEU A 84 3.26 -3.44 -10.07
N THR A 85 2.07 -3.81 -10.54
CA THR A 85 1.71 -3.76 -11.97
C THR A 85 0.89 -2.51 -12.28
N LYS A 86 0.49 -2.36 -13.55
CA LYS A 86 -0.41 -1.28 -13.98
C LYS A 86 -1.76 -1.30 -13.26
N ASP A 87 -2.16 -2.46 -12.75
CA ASP A 87 -3.43 -2.65 -12.02
C ASP A 87 -3.43 -1.94 -10.66
N ALA A 88 -2.27 -1.47 -10.18
CA ALA A 88 -2.16 -0.66 -8.98
C ALA A 88 -2.52 0.83 -9.22
N PHE A 89 -2.73 1.24 -10.47
CA PHE A 89 -2.92 2.64 -10.84
C PHE A 89 -4.32 2.89 -11.42
N GLU A 90 -4.93 3.97 -10.97
CA GLU A 90 -6.13 4.54 -11.57
C GLU A 90 -5.76 5.83 -12.31
N MET A 91 -6.31 5.99 -13.51
CA MET A 91 -6.18 7.25 -14.24
C MET A 91 -7.15 8.26 -13.62
N LEU A 92 -6.64 9.43 -13.23
CA LEU A 92 -7.44 10.50 -12.64
C LEU A 92 -7.47 11.74 -13.54
N ILE A 93 -8.60 12.44 -13.52
CA ILE A 93 -8.80 13.74 -14.17
C ILE A 93 -9.31 14.75 -13.13
N VAL A 94 -8.95 16.04 -13.31
CA VAL A 94 -9.50 17.13 -12.50
C VAL A 94 -10.78 17.66 -13.14
N LYS A 95 -11.92 17.53 -12.43
CA LYS A 95 -13.21 18.14 -12.80
C LYS A 95 -13.74 18.92 -11.60
N ASN A 96 -14.12 20.18 -11.80
CA ASN A 96 -14.64 21.06 -10.72
C ASN A 96 -13.75 21.04 -9.47
N GLU A 97 -12.44 21.23 -9.66
CA GLU A 97 -11.42 21.26 -8.59
C GLU A 97 -11.27 19.97 -7.78
N LYS A 98 -11.83 18.84 -8.27
CA LYS A 98 -11.75 17.52 -7.63
C LYS A 98 -11.09 16.51 -8.56
N PHE A 99 -10.30 15.62 -7.97
CA PHE A 99 -9.84 14.41 -8.66
C PHE A 99 -11.00 13.42 -8.78
N VAL A 100 -11.28 12.98 -10.00
CA VAL A 100 -12.25 11.92 -10.31
C VAL A 100 -11.59 10.90 -11.22
N VAL A 101 -12.07 9.65 -11.18
CA VAL A 101 -11.58 8.59 -12.08
C VAL A 101 -11.86 8.98 -13.54
N LEU A 102 -10.88 8.78 -14.41
CA LEU A 102 -11.01 8.93 -15.85
C LEU A 102 -11.79 7.74 -16.40
N GLU A 103 -13.01 8.00 -16.89
CA GLU A 103 -13.80 7.06 -17.69
C GLU A 103 -13.33 7.02 -19.15
#